data_AF-A0A914J0Q6-F1
#
_entry.id   AF-A0A914J0Q6-F1
#
_cell.length_a   1.000
_cell.length_b   1.000
_cell.length_c   1.000
_cell.angle_alpha   90.00
_cell.angle_beta   90.00
_cell.angle_gamma   90.00
#
_symmetry.space_group_name_H-M   'P 1'
#
loop_
_entity.id
_entity.type
_entity.pdbx_description
1 polymer ?
#
loop_
_entity_poly.entity_id
_entity_poly.type
_entity_poly.pdbx_seq_one_letter_code
_entity_poly.pdbx_strand_id
1 'polypeptide(L)'
;MAGKFYHLNGEYKTAMEMLLSAKDDDKAMPLAIQCAVESKDNELIKQLTDYLLGESDGIPKDPNFIFRLYVEMHMYSEAAKTAIILSQEEQKRGNYKLARDLLFQMHRQLIIHNLRVPSNMIDALVLLHSYLIVKPLVKRNEQKNAARMLIRVADQISSFSTRKLFHPHDFYI
;
A
#
# COMPACT_ATOMS: atom_id res chain seq x y z
N MET A 1 -5.04 15.76 21.71
CA MET A 1 -5.39 17.16 21.33
C MET A 1 -4.28 18.19 21.54
N ALA A 2 -3.24 17.99 22.37
CA ALA A 2 -2.15 18.97 22.55
C ALA A 2 -1.24 19.15 21.31
N GLY A 3 -0.91 18.08 20.57
CA GLY A 3 -0.03 18.16 19.40
C GLY A 3 -0.53 19.06 18.27
N LYS A 4 -1.85 19.19 18.10
CA LYS A 4 -2.46 20.11 17.11
C LYS A 4 -2.20 21.59 17.47
N PHE A 5 -2.11 21.92 18.75
CA PHE A 5 -1.83 23.29 19.20
C PHE A 5 -0.35 23.66 19.09
N TYR A 6 0.56 22.71 19.32
CA TYR A 6 2.00 22.92 19.10
C TYR A 6 2.38 23.01 17.62
N HIS A 7 1.69 22.23 16.78
CA HIS A 7 1.77 22.33 15.31
C HIS A 7 1.42 23.74 14.80
N LEU A 8 0.40 24.39 15.39
CA LEU A 8 0.01 25.76 15.06
C LEU A 8 1.01 26.83 15.56
N ASN A 9 1.86 26.50 16.53
CA ASN A 9 2.84 27.42 17.13
C ASN A 9 4.27 27.27 16.56
N GLY A 10 4.49 26.37 15.58
CA GLY A 10 5.80 26.14 14.96
C GLY A 10 6.78 25.29 15.79
N GLU A 11 6.32 24.70 16.90
CA GLU A 11 7.13 23.80 17.74
C GLU A 11 6.93 22.34 17.32
N TYR A 12 7.53 21.97 16.19
CA TYR A 12 7.34 20.65 15.58
C TYR A 12 7.93 19.50 16.41
N LYS A 13 9.00 19.73 17.19
CA LYS A 13 9.66 18.71 18.03
C LYS A 13 8.77 18.25 19.19
N THR A 14 8.27 19.17 20.00
CA THR A 14 7.32 18.88 21.10
C THR A 14 5.99 18.36 20.59
N ALA A 15 5.51 18.86 19.43
CA ALA A 15 4.31 18.32 18.79
C ALA A 15 4.47 16.83 18.43
N MET A 16 5.62 16.46 17.85
CA MET A 16 5.89 15.08 17.42
C MET A 16 6.01 14.13 18.62
N GLU A 17 6.76 14.50 19.67
CA GLU A 17 6.87 13.68 20.89
C GLU A 17 5.50 13.43 21.55
N MET A 18 4.65 14.46 21.61
CA MET A 18 3.30 14.36 22.15
C MET A 18 2.36 13.51 21.28
N LEU A 19 2.54 13.52 19.95
CA LEU A 19 1.75 12.70 19.04
C LEU A 19 2.22 11.23 19.04
N LEU A 20 3.51 10.97 19.16
CA LEU A 20 4.08 9.62 19.22
C LEU A 20 3.80 8.92 20.57
N SER A 21 3.66 9.69 21.65
CA SER A 21 3.28 9.19 22.97
C SER A 21 1.78 8.93 23.13
N ALA A 22 0.94 9.53 22.27
CA ALA A 22 -0.50 9.31 22.25
C ALA A 22 -0.86 7.97 21.57
N LYS A 23 -0.62 6.87 22.30
CA LYS A 23 -0.78 5.48 21.81
C LYS A 23 -2.22 5.10 21.40
N ASP A 24 -3.23 5.81 21.90
CA ASP A 24 -4.65 5.44 21.77
C ASP A 24 -5.48 6.36 20.85
N ASP A 25 -4.84 7.30 20.13
CA ASP A 25 -5.56 8.23 19.24
C ASP A 25 -5.31 7.85 17.77
N ASP A 26 -6.32 7.29 17.12
CA ASP A 26 -6.31 6.96 15.67
C ASP A 26 -5.95 8.17 14.80
N LYS A 27 -6.13 9.39 15.30
CA LYS A 27 -5.81 10.64 14.59
C LYS A 27 -4.39 11.14 14.87
N ALA A 28 -3.69 10.60 15.87
CA ALA A 28 -2.35 11.06 16.21
C ALA A 28 -1.34 10.77 15.10
N MET A 29 -1.40 9.58 14.48
CA MET A 29 -0.43 9.19 13.46
C MET A 29 -0.55 9.99 12.15
N PRO A 30 -1.76 10.21 11.57
CA PRO A 30 -1.90 11.10 10.43
C PRO A 30 -1.44 12.54 10.71
N LEU A 31 -1.69 13.06 11.91
CA LEU A 31 -1.23 14.40 12.31
C LEU A 31 0.29 14.46 12.48
N ALA A 32 0.92 13.39 12.97
CA ALA A 32 2.37 13.31 13.09
C ALA A 32 3.05 13.32 11.71
N ILE A 33 2.48 12.61 10.73
CA ILE A 33 2.94 12.64 9.34
C ILE A 33 2.83 14.06 8.77
N GLN A 34 1.67 14.69 8.90
CA GLN A 34 1.46 16.06 8.43
C GLN A 34 2.45 17.04 9.08
N CYS A 35 2.66 16.92 10.39
CA CYS A 35 3.62 17.72 11.13
C CYS A 35 5.06 17.52 10.61
N ALA A 36 5.47 16.29 10.34
CA ALA A 36 6.80 15.99 9.79
C ALA A 36 6.98 16.62 8.40
N VAL A 37 6.01 16.43 7.51
CA VAL A 37 6.05 16.94 6.13
C VAL A 37 6.08 18.47 6.10
N GLU A 38 5.26 19.12 6.92
CA GLU A 38 5.21 20.58 7.00
C GLU A 38 6.46 21.18 7.65
N SER A 39 7.03 20.51 8.64
CA SER A 39 8.26 20.98 9.33
C SER A 39 9.46 21.09 8.38
N LYS A 40 9.52 20.23 7.35
CA LYS A 40 10.68 20.05 6.45
C LYS A 40 12.01 19.82 7.19
N ASP A 41 11.94 19.40 8.46
CA ASP A 41 13.11 19.10 9.27
C ASP A 41 13.51 17.63 9.06
N ASN A 42 14.69 17.44 8.45
CA ASN A 42 15.21 16.11 8.14
C ASN A 42 15.43 15.26 9.41
N GLU A 43 15.73 15.87 10.56
CA GLU A 43 15.87 15.12 11.81
C GLU A 43 14.52 14.57 12.26
N LEU A 44 13.47 15.38 12.23
CA LEU A 44 12.11 14.98 12.60
C LEU A 44 11.54 13.92 11.67
N ILE A 45 11.76 14.08 10.37
CA ILE A 45 11.36 13.09 9.37
C ILE A 45 12.06 11.76 9.61
N LYS A 46 13.37 11.80 9.90
CA LYS A 46 14.13 10.59 10.21
C LYS A 46 13.60 9.95 11.49
N GLN A 47 13.40 10.71 12.56
CA GLN A 47 12.83 10.20 13.81
C GLN A 47 11.47 9.52 13.60
N LEU A 48 10.57 10.13 12.83
CA LEU A 48 9.28 9.54 12.49
C LEU A 48 9.45 8.27 11.63
N THR A 49 10.39 8.28 10.69
CA THR A 49 10.68 7.12 9.82
C THR A 49 11.20 5.95 10.64
N ASP A 50 12.19 6.19 11.52
CA ASP A 50 12.76 5.19 12.42
C ASP A 50 11.68 4.62 13.36
N TYR A 51 10.76 5.46 13.84
CA TYR A 51 9.61 5.03 14.63
C TYR A 51 8.63 4.16 13.85
N LEU A 52 8.28 4.55 12.62
CA LEU A 52 7.34 3.80 11.77
C LEU A 52 7.91 2.45 11.34
N LEU A 53 9.22 2.37 11.11
CA LEU A 53 9.92 1.14 10.77
C LEU A 53 10.22 0.26 11.99
N GLY A 54 10.02 0.76 13.21
CA GLY A 54 10.28 0.04 14.45
C GLY A 54 11.76 0.02 14.84
N GLU A 55 12.60 0.88 14.27
CA GLU A 55 14.01 1.01 14.65
C GLU A 55 14.18 1.63 16.04
N SER A 56 13.20 2.42 16.50
CA SER A 56 13.23 3.05 17.83
C SER A 56 12.67 2.17 18.96
N ASP A 57 11.61 1.38 18.68
CA ASP A 57 10.86 0.63 19.71
C ASP A 57 10.80 -0.89 19.44
N GLY A 58 11.43 -1.35 18.37
CA GLY A 58 11.47 -2.75 17.95
C GLY A 58 10.19 -3.25 17.29
N ILE A 59 9.16 -2.40 17.11
CA ILE A 59 7.84 -2.80 16.62
C ILE A 59 7.46 -1.97 15.39
N PRO A 60 7.61 -2.53 14.17
CA PRO A 60 7.16 -1.88 12.94
C PRO A 60 5.66 -1.53 13.02
N LYS A 61 5.33 -0.31 12.61
CA LYS A 61 3.93 0.17 12.53
C LYS A 61 3.29 -0.30 11.22
N ASP A 62 1.99 0.02 11.06
CA ASP A 62 1.26 -0.28 9.84
C ASP A 62 1.97 0.37 8.62
N PRO A 63 2.35 -0.41 7.59
CA PRO A 63 3.03 0.11 6.41
C PRO A 63 2.26 1.19 5.64
N ASN A 64 0.95 1.33 5.87
CA ASN A 64 0.16 2.42 5.31
C ASN A 64 0.65 3.80 5.78
N PHE A 65 1.18 3.91 7.00
CA PHE A 65 1.68 5.18 7.53
C PHE A 65 2.98 5.60 6.84
N ILE A 66 3.95 4.70 6.72
CA ILE A 66 5.22 5.02 6.03
C ILE A 66 5.00 5.23 4.53
N PHE A 67 4.07 4.49 3.92
CA PHE A 67 3.67 4.75 2.53
C PHE A 67 3.13 6.16 2.35
N ARG A 68 2.21 6.60 3.22
CA ARG A 68 1.65 7.96 3.17
C ARG A 68 2.74 9.02 3.35
N LEU A 69 3.64 8.84 4.32
CA LEU A 69 4.77 9.75 4.53
C LEU A 69 5.61 9.90 3.25
N TYR A 70 6.01 8.79 2.62
CA TYR A 70 6.80 8.84 1.38
C TYR A 70 6.07 9.50 0.22
N VAL A 71 4.75 9.30 0.08
CA VAL A 71 3.96 9.95 -0.97
C VAL A 71 3.87 11.46 -0.74
N GLU A 72 3.61 11.91 0.49
CA GLU A 72 3.53 13.33 0.84
C GLU A 72 4.88 14.04 0.71
N MET A 73 5.98 13.31 0.94
CA MET A 73 7.34 13.80 0.73
C MET A 73 7.84 13.71 -0.73
N HIS A 74 7.03 13.21 -1.66
CA HIS A 74 7.42 12.93 -3.05
C HIS A 74 8.59 11.94 -3.21
N MET A 75 8.81 11.08 -2.20
CA MET A 75 9.78 9.99 -2.19
C MET A 75 9.20 8.76 -2.90
N TYR A 76 8.94 8.89 -4.20
CA TYR A 76 8.19 7.89 -4.96
C TYR A 76 8.92 6.55 -5.13
N SER A 77 10.26 6.55 -5.09
CA SER A 77 11.06 5.33 -5.18
C SER A 77 10.87 4.44 -3.94
N GLU A 78 10.84 5.05 -2.76
CA GLU A 78 10.60 4.41 -1.47
C GLU A 78 9.13 4.02 -1.34
N ALA A 79 8.21 4.93 -1.72
CA ALA A 79 6.78 4.64 -1.77
C ALA A 79 6.47 3.43 -2.65
N ALA A 80 7.16 3.28 -3.79
CA ALA A 80 6.98 2.13 -4.70
C ALA A 80 7.33 0.79 -4.05
N LYS A 81 8.39 0.74 -3.22
CA LYS A 81 8.77 -0.47 -2.48
C LYS A 81 7.68 -0.84 -1.47
N THR A 82 7.20 0.14 -0.71
CA THR A 82 6.13 -0.07 0.28
C THR A 82 4.80 -0.45 -0.40
N ALA A 83 4.47 0.14 -1.55
CA ALA A 83 3.27 -0.20 -2.31
C ALA A 83 3.22 -1.68 -2.73
N ILE A 84 4.36 -2.27 -3.08
CA ILE A 84 4.45 -3.70 -3.41
C ILE A 84 4.13 -4.57 -2.19
N ILE A 85 4.66 -4.21 -1.02
CA ILE A 85 4.40 -4.93 0.24
C ILE A 85 2.91 -4.85 0.59
N LEU A 86 2.35 -3.64 0.61
CA LEU A 86 0.92 -3.41 0.87
C LEU A 86 0.02 -4.17 -0.12
N SER A 87 0.37 -4.15 -1.41
CA SER A 87 -0.37 -4.91 -2.43
C SER A 87 -0.34 -6.41 -2.16
N GLN A 88 0.79 -6.96 -1.70
CA GLN A 88 0.89 -8.39 -1.37
C GLN A 88 0.06 -8.75 -0.13
N GLU A 89 0.01 -7.89 0.88
CA GLU A 89 -0.85 -8.09 2.05
C GLU A 89 -2.33 -8.09 1.66
N GLU A 90 -2.74 -7.13 0.84
CA GLU A 90 -4.12 -7.03 0.36
C GLU A 90 -4.49 -8.20 -0.56
N GLN A 91 -3.56 -8.66 -1.39
CA GLN A 91 -3.73 -9.89 -2.16
C GLN A 91 -3.91 -11.12 -1.24
N LYS A 92 -3.10 -11.27 -0.18
CA LYS A 92 -3.23 -12.37 0.80
C LYS A 92 -4.57 -12.33 1.55
N ARG A 93 -5.11 -11.13 1.78
CA ARG A 93 -6.45 -10.92 2.36
C ARG A 93 -7.59 -11.23 1.38
N GLY A 94 -7.29 -11.45 0.09
CA GLY A 94 -8.28 -11.65 -0.97
C GLY A 94 -8.80 -10.36 -1.59
N ASN A 95 -8.26 -9.20 -1.21
CA ASN A 95 -8.66 -7.88 -1.70
C ASN A 95 -7.96 -7.54 -3.04
N TYR A 96 -8.10 -8.41 -4.04
CA TYR A 96 -7.37 -8.32 -5.32
C TYR A 96 -7.57 -6.98 -6.05
N LYS A 97 -8.79 -6.42 -5.99
CA LYS A 97 -9.10 -5.13 -6.62
C LYS A 97 -8.30 -3.99 -5.97
N LEU A 98 -8.24 -3.97 -4.64
CA LEU A 98 -7.53 -2.94 -3.89
C LEU A 98 -6.02 -3.06 -4.11
N ALA A 99 -5.49 -4.28 -4.07
CA ALA A 99 -4.08 -4.57 -4.40
C ALA A 99 -3.71 -4.05 -5.80
N ARG A 100 -4.51 -4.37 -6.82
CA ARG A 100 -4.31 -3.90 -8.19
C ARG A 100 -4.35 -2.36 -8.26
N ASP A 101 -5.36 -1.74 -7.65
CA ASP A 101 -5.57 -0.30 -7.73
C ASP A 101 -4.43 0.49 -7.07
N LEU A 102 -3.90 0.00 -5.95
CA LEU A 102 -2.71 0.53 -5.31
C LEU A 102 -1.50 0.51 -6.25
N LEU A 103 -1.19 -0.65 -6.84
CA LEU A 103 -0.06 -0.77 -7.77
C LEU A 103 -0.25 0.10 -9.02
N PHE A 104 -1.48 0.18 -9.55
CA PHE A 104 -1.78 1.00 -10.71
C PHE A 104 -1.60 2.50 -10.43
N GLN A 105 -2.05 2.98 -9.27
CA GLN A 105 -1.85 4.36 -8.86
C GLN A 105 -0.36 4.67 -8.70
N MET A 106 0.39 3.79 -8.05
CA MET A 106 1.83 3.96 -7.86
C MET A 106 2.61 3.93 -9.18
N HIS A 107 2.28 2.98 -10.07
CA HIS A 107 2.82 2.94 -11.43
C HIS A 107 2.61 4.28 -12.15
N ARG A 108 1.39 4.85 -12.09
CA ARG A 108 1.09 6.13 -12.72
C ARG A 108 1.91 7.27 -12.13
N GLN A 109 2.08 7.31 -10.80
CA GLN A 109 2.93 8.31 -10.15
C GLN A 109 4.38 8.23 -10.64
N LEU A 110 4.96 7.02 -10.70
CA LEU A 110 6.33 6.86 -11.21
C LEU A 110 6.48 7.35 -12.64
N ILE A 111 5.54 7.05 -13.53
CA ILE A 111 5.57 7.50 -14.93
C ILE A 111 5.46 9.03 -15.03
N ILE A 112 4.53 9.66 -14.30
CA ILE A 112 4.36 11.12 -14.32
C ILE A 112 5.63 11.83 -13.85
N HIS A 113 6.36 11.24 -12.92
CA HIS A 113 7.62 11.78 -12.40
C HIS A 113 8.87 11.30 -13.15
N ASN A 114 8.72 10.64 -14.31
CA ASN A 114 9.81 10.09 -15.12
C ASN A 114 10.75 9.14 -14.36
N LEU A 115 10.21 8.40 -13.40
CA LEU A 115 10.95 7.42 -12.60
C LEU A 115 10.80 6.02 -13.19
N ARG A 116 11.85 5.21 -13.05
CA ARG A 116 11.83 3.81 -13.48
C ARG A 116 10.83 3.02 -12.64
N VAL A 117 9.91 2.33 -13.31
CA VAL A 117 9.00 1.39 -12.65
C VAL A 117 9.73 0.08 -12.32
N PRO A 118 9.69 -0.40 -11.07
CA PRO A 118 10.23 -1.71 -10.70
C PRO A 118 9.56 -2.86 -11.48
N SER A 119 10.34 -3.83 -11.96
CA SER A 119 9.80 -4.95 -12.75
C SER A 119 8.79 -5.79 -11.96
N ASN A 120 9.09 -6.07 -10.69
CA ASN A 120 8.20 -6.79 -9.79
C ASN A 120 6.84 -6.08 -9.56
N MET A 121 6.79 -4.75 -9.63
CA MET A 121 5.52 -3.99 -9.60
C MET A 121 4.71 -4.24 -10.86
N ILE A 122 5.36 -4.22 -12.03
CA ILE A 122 4.72 -4.49 -13.32
C ILE A 122 4.17 -5.93 -13.32
N ASP A 123 4.98 -6.89 -12.91
CA ASP A 123 4.60 -8.30 -12.89
C ASP A 123 3.39 -8.53 -11.97
N ALA A 124 3.42 -7.97 -10.75
CA ALA A 124 2.31 -8.07 -9.80
C ALA A 124 1.04 -7.37 -10.31
N LEU A 125 1.17 -6.18 -10.90
CA LEU A 125 0.06 -5.43 -11.48
C LEU A 125 -0.59 -6.20 -12.63
N VAL A 126 0.22 -6.73 -13.55
CA VAL A 126 -0.25 -7.51 -14.70
C VAL A 126 -0.95 -8.77 -14.23
N LEU A 127 -0.41 -9.47 -13.23
CA LEU A 127 -1.01 -10.67 -12.68
C LEU A 127 -2.40 -10.38 -12.07
N LEU A 128 -2.48 -9.41 -11.15
CA LEU A 128 -3.73 -9.02 -10.49
C LEU A 128 -4.77 -8.50 -11.50
N HIS A 129 -4.32 -7.70 -12.47
CA HIS A 129 -5.19 -7.22 -13.54
C HIS A 129 -5.74 -8.38 -14.38
N SER A 130 -4.87 -9.30 -14.80
CA SER A 130 -5.25 -10.45 -15.62
C SER A 130 -6.30 -11.31 -14.91
N TYR A 131 -6.12 -11.58 -13.61
CA TYR A 131 -7.12 -12.29 -12.81
C TYR A 131 -8.48 -11.58 -12.78
N LEU A 132 -8.48 -10.26 -12.52
CA LEU A 132 -9.72 -9.49 -12.34
C LEU A 132 -10.53 -9.32 -13.63
N ILE A 133 -9.88 -9.22 -14.80
CA ILE A 133 -10.59 -8.96 -16.06
C ILE A 133 -11.22 -10.21 -16.69
N VAL A 134 -10.85 -11.42 -16.26
CA VAL A 134 -11.44 -12.68 -16.79
C VAL A 134 -12.96 -12.64 -16.71
N LYS A 135 -13.52 -12.30 -15.54
CA LYS A 135 -14.98 -12.28 -15.33
C LYS A 135 -15.69 -11.26 -16.25
N PRO A 136 -15.23 -10.00 -16.37
CA PRO A 136 -15.72 -9.07 -17.39
C PRO A 136 -15.63 -9.58 -18.84
N LEU A 137 -14.50 -10.20 -19.23
CA LEU A 137 -14.29 -10.68 -20.61
C LEU A 137 -15.25 -11.83 -20.97
N VAL A 138 -15.46 -12.77 -20.04
CA VAL A 138 -16.43 -13.86 -20.22
C VAL A 138 -17.84 -13.30 -20.40
N LYS A 139 -18.23 -12.29 -19.60
CA LYS A 139 -19.54 -11.62 -19.75
C LYS A 139 -19.73 -10.91 -21.09
N ARG A 140 -18.64 -10.47 -21.73
CA ARG A 140 -18.65 -9.82 -23.05
C ARG A 140 -18.50 -10.82 -24.21
N ASN A 141 -18.55 -12.12 -23.95
CA ASN A 141 -18.27 -13.19 -24.92
C ASN A 141 -16.87 -13.12 -25.56
N GLU A 142 -15.90 -12.47 -24.91
CA GLU A 142 -14.51 -12.40 -25.36
C GLU A 142 -13.69 -13.61 -24.86
N GLN A 143 -14.13 -14.83 -25.22
CA GLN A 143 -13.60 -16.08 -24.69
C GLN A 143 -12.09 -16.24 -24.93
N LYS A 144 -11.57 -15.85 -26.11
CA LYS A 144 -10.14 -15.93 -26.43
C LYS A 144 -9.29 -15.05 -25.52
N ASN A 145 -9.76 -13.85 -25.19
CA ASN A 145 -9.06 -12.94 -24.30
C ASN A 145 -9.11 -13.44 -22.86
N ALA A 146 -10.28 -13.94 -22.41
CA ALA A 146 -10.41 -14.56 -21.10
C ALA A 146 -9.47 -15.77 -20.93
N ALA A 147 -9.39 -16.65 -21.92
CA ALA A 147 -8.50 -17.81 -21.91
C ALA A 147 -7.01 -17.41 -21.80
N ARG A 148 -6.57 -16.38 -22.54
CA ARG A 148 -5.20 -15.86 -22.42
C ARG A 148 -4.89 -15.35 -21.02
N MET A 149 -5.84 -14.67 -20.38
CA MET A 149 -5.64 -14.19 -19.01
C MET A 149 -5.58 -15.35 -18.02
N LEU A 150 -6.41 -16.39 -18.19
CA LEU A 150 -6.35 -17.59 -17.37
C LEU A 150 -5.01 -18.32 -17.50
N ILE A 151 -4.49 -18.49 -18.72
CA ILE A 151 -3.16 -19.09 -18.96
C ILE A 151 -2.08 -18.33 -18.18
N ARG A 152 -2.09 -16.99 -18.25
CA ARG A 152 -1.11 -16.17 -17.53
C ARG A 152 -1.18 -16.33 -16.01
N VAL A 153 -2.37 -16.52 -15.46
CA VAL A 153 -2.58 -16.65 -14.01
C VAL A 153 -2.34 -18.09 -13.52
N ALA A 154 -2.43 -19.09 -14.40
CA ALA A 154 -2.34 -20.50 -14.04
C ALA A 154 -1.06 -20.85 -13.26
N ASP A 155 0.09 -20.30 -13.67
CA ASP A 155 1.39 -20.55 -13.04
C ASP A 155 1.48 -20.00 -11.60
N GLN A 156 0.64 -19.03 -11.24
CA GLN A 156 0.65 -18.37 -9.93
C GLN A 156 -0.69 -18.52 -9.21
N ILE A 157 -1.50 -19.52 -9.56
CA ILE A 157 -2.87 -19.69 -9.06
C ILE A 157 -2.94 -19.91 -7.54
N SER A 158 -1.89 -20.46 -6.94
CA SER A 158 -1.74 -20.60 -5.47
C SER A 158 -1.78 -19.24 -4.76
N SER A 159 -1.34 -18.17 -5.44
CA SER A 159 -1.37 -16.79 -4.95
C SER A 159 -2.77 -16.16 -4.96
N PHE A 160 -3.75 -16.87 -5.52
CA PHE A 160 -5.16 -16.50 -5.57
C PHE A 160 -6.04 -17.45 -4.75
N SER A 161 -5.43 -18.26 -3.87
CA SER A 161 -6.18 -19.16 -3.00
C SER A 161 -6.87 -18.38 -1.86
N THR A 162 -8.12 -17.98 -2.09
CA THR A 162 -9.04 -17.80 -0.96
C THR A 162 -9.26 -19.17 -0.34
N ARG A 163 -8.88 -19.33 0.95
CA ARG A 163 -9.19 -20.50 1.80
C ARG A 163 -10.70 -20.77 2.00
N LYS A 164 -11.58 -20.28 1.11
CA LYS A 164 -13.04 -20.40 1.17
C LYS A 164 -13.70 -20.77 -0.18
N LEU A 165 -13.02 -21.47 -1.08
CA LEU A 165 -13.66 -21.85 -2.37
C LEU A 165 -13.46 -23.29 -2.82
N PHE A 166 -13.36 -24.25 -1.92
CA PHE A 166 -13.59 -25.66 -2.29
C PHE A 166 -14.24 -26.42 -1.13
N HIS A 167 -15.55 -26.24 -0.93
CA HIS A 167 -16.34 -27.33 -0.37
C HIS A 167 -16.67 -28.31 -1.51
N PRO A 168 -16.43 -29.62 -1.34
CA PRO A 168 -16.68 -30.64 -2.38
C PRO A 168 -18.14 -30.81 -2.81
N HIS A 169 -19.07 -29.98 -2.32
CA HIS A 169 -20.52 -30.15 -2.52
C HIS A 169 -21.12 -29.26 -3.63
N ASP A 170 -20.40 -28.27 -4.16
CA ASP A 170 -20.95 -27.34 -5.16
C ASP A 170 -20.89 -27.85 -6.62
N PHE A 171 -20.58 -29.14 -6.84
CA PHE A 171 -20.61 -29.78 -8.16
C PHE A 171 -21.71 -30.83 -8.33
N TYR A 172 -22.70 -30.88 -7.43
CA TYR A 172 -23.93 -31.63 -7.64
C TYR A 172 -25.14 -30.71 -7.50
N ILE A 173 -25.62 -30.22 -8.65
CA ILE A 173 -26.99 -30.28 -9.21
C ILE A 173 -26.97 -29.52 -10.54
#